data_AF-A0A7C1EIF1-F1
#
_entry.id   AF-A0A7C1EIF1-F1
#
_cell.length_a   1.000
_cell.length_b   1.000
_cell.length_c   1.000
_cell.angle_alpha   90.00
_cell.angle_beta   90.00
_cell.angle_gamma   90.00
#
_symmetry.space_group_name_H-M   'P 1'
#
loop_
_entity.id
_entity.type
_entity.pdbx_description
1 polymer ?
#
loop_
_entity_poly.entity_id
_entity_poly.type
_entity_poly.pdbx_seq_one_letter_code
_entity_poly.pdbx_strand_id
1 'polypeptide(L)'
;MNRRDFIKKTLKLSVTAGAAAAFGNIENLIAAPVKKGVKPDLAAVQGGSAPEMFRKGIQELGGIKAFVKKGQSVVVKPNIGWDAPPERGANTNPELVEEIVKQAYEAGARRVYVFDHTCDHWRSCYENSGIQEAVRRAKGIMVPAHERRNYKKVDVPGGKSIKTAEVHELILDSDVFINVPVLKTHGSTRLTIGMKNLMGIIWS
;
A
#
# COMPACT_ATOMS: atom_id res chain seq x y z
N MET A 1 2.31 1.61 -35.17
CA MET A 1 3.60 0.88 -35.20
C MET A 1 3.62 0.02 -36.46
N ASN A 2 4.63 0.13 -37.34
CA ASN A 2 4.58 -0.54 -38.64
C ASN A 2 4.97 -2.02 -38.56
N ARG A 3 4.38 -2.85 -39.43
CA ARG A 3 4.60 -4.32 -39.50
C ARG A 3 6.08 -4.69 -39.71
N ARG A 4 6.83 -3.89 -40.47
CA ARG A 4 8.28 -4.05 -40.67
C ARG A 4 9.08 -3.83 -39.38
N ASP A 5 8.67 -2.90 -38.52
CA ASP A 5 9.36 -2.60 -37.26
C ASP A 5 9.07 -3.67 -36.21
N PHE A 6 7.84 -4.20 -36.19
CA PHE A 6 7.47 -5.34 -35.36
C PHE A 6 8.32 -6.56 -35.68
N ILE A 7 8.39 -6.98 -36.96
CA ILE A 7 9.19 -8.14 -37.39
C ILE A 7 10.67 -7.94 -37.05
N LYS A 8 11.25 -6.76 -37.32
CA LYS A 8 12.67 -6.46 -36.97
C LYS A 8 12.93 -6.49 -35.46
N LYS A 9 11.98 -6.04 -34.63
CA LYS A 9 12.11 -6.13 -33.16
C LYS A 9 12.00 -7.57 -32.68
N THR A 10 11.01 -8.33 -33.15
CA THR A 10 10.82 -9.74 -32.77
C THR A 10 12.01 -10.60 -33.16
N LEU A 11 12.58 -10.42 -34.36
CA LEU A 11 13.77 -11.18 -34.79
C LEU A 11 15.02 -10.88 -33.96
N LYS A 12 15.23 -9.62 -33.55
CA LYS A 12 16.33 -9.27 -32.63
C LYS A 12 16.11 -9.91 -31.26
N LEU A 13 14.89 -9.86 -30.74
CA LEU A 13 14.55 -10.42 -29.43
C LEU A 13 14.78 -11.93 -29.38
N SER A 14 14.39 -12.67 -30.43
CA SER A 14 14.57 -14.13 -30.48
C SER A 14 16.04 -14.55 -30.63
N VAL A 15 16.86 -13.81 -31.40
CA VAL A 15 18.31 -14.09 -31.51
C VAL A 15 19.02 -13.82 -30.19
N THR A 16 18.72 -12.70 -29.50
CA THR A 16 19.30 -12.40 -28.19
C THR A 16 18.85 -13.43 -27.13
N ALA A 17 17.59 -13.86 -27.16
CA ALA A 17 17.07 -14.92 -26.29
C ALA A 17 17.76 -16.27 -26.50
N GLY A 18 17.91 -16.71 -27.76
CA GLY A 18 18.60 -17.96 -28.08
C GLY A 18 20.06 -17.97 -27.63
N ALA A 19 20.78 -16.87 -27.85
CA ALA A 19 22.18 -16.75 -27.44
C ALA A 19 22.36 -16.85 -25.91
N ALA A 20 21.56 -16.13 -25.12
CA ALA A 20 21.75 -16.11 -23.67
C ALA A 20 21.17 -17.32 -22.93
N ALA A 21 20.20 -18.02 -23.53
CA ALA A 21 19.79 -19.35 -23.07
C ALA A 21 20.91 -20.39 -23.27
N ALA A 22 21.69 -20.28 -24.35
CA ALA A 22 22.84 -21.16 -24.60
C ALA A 22 24.07 -20.85 -23.72
N PHE A 23 24.24 -19.59 -23.27
CA PHE A 23 25.38 -19.14 -22.46
C PHE A 23 25.04 -18.79 -21.00
N GLY A 24 23.98 -19.40 -20.45
CA GLY A 24 23.81 -19.57 -19.00
C GLY A 24 23.47 -18.32 -18.18
N ASN A 25 22.86 -17.29 -18.77
CA ASN A 25 22.58 -16.03 -18.08
C ASN A 25 21.17 -15.48 -18.34
N ILE A 26 20.16 -16.33 -18.12
CA ILE A 26 18.74 -16.05 -18.40
C ILE A 26 18.19 -14.91 -17.51
N GLU A 27 18.68 -14.74 -16.28
CA GLU A 27 18.25 -13.63 -15.39
C GLU A 27 18.49 -12.25 -16.01
N ASN A 28 19.61 -12.09 -16.74
CA ASN A 28 19.97 -10.85 -17.41
C ASN A 28 19.11 -10.51 -18.64
N LEU A 29 18.20 -11.40 -19.08
CA LEU A 29 17.27 -11.11 -20.18
C LEU A 29 15.89 -10.66 -19.73
N ILE A 30 15.48 -11.02 -18.51
CA ILE A 30 14.24 -10.55 -17.92
C ILE A 30 14.46 -9.14 -17.34
N ALA A 31 15.69 -8.83 -16.94
CA ALA A 31 16.15 -7.48 -16.65
C ALA A 31 16.23 -6.61 -17.93
N ALA A 32 15.08 -6.05 -18.35
CA ALA A 32 15.09 -4.90 -19.24
C ALA A 32 16.00 -3.80 -18.65
N PRO A 33 16.86 -3.15 -19.44
CA PRO A 33 17.81 -2.18 -18.91
C PRO A 33 17.08 -1.01 -18.26
N VAL A 34 17.06 -1.00 -16.92
CA VAL A 34 16.50 0.09 -16.13
C VAL A 34 17.25 1.36 -16.52
N LYS A 35 16.52 2.35 -17.06
CA LYS A 35 17.10 3.65 -17.40
C LYS A 35 17.64 4.29 -16.12
N LYS A 36 18.97 4.31 -15.97
CA LYS A 36 19.66 5.04 -14.89
C LYS A 36 19.10 6.47 -14.83
N GLY A 37 18.63 6.88 -13.66
CA GLY A 37 18.05 8.20 -13.41
C GLY A 37 16.51 8.28 -13.47
N VAL A 38 15.80 7.22 -13.87
CA VAL A 38 14.32 7.17 -13.74
C VAL A 38 13.97 6.53 -12.41
N LYS A 39 13.23 7.25 -11.55
CA LYS A 39 12.66 6.71 -10.32
C LYS A 39 11.59 5.65 -10.67
N PRO A 40 11.60 4.45 -10.06
CA PRO A 40 10.60 3.43 -10.34
C PRO A 40 9.23 3.80 -9.75
N ASP A 41 8.16 3.45 -10.46
CA ASP A 41 6.77 3.54 -9.97
C ASP A 41 6.38 2.37 -9.04
N LEU A 42 7.13 1.26 -9.12
CA LEU A 42 6.91 0.04 -8.36
C LEU A 42 8.26 -0.54 -7.91
N ALA A 43 8.37 -0.83 -6.61
CA ALA A 43 9.47 -1.63 -6.05
C ALA A 43 8.90 -2.98 -5.57
N ALA A 44 9.55 -4.07 -5.96
CA ALA A 44 9.26 -5.42 -5.49
C ALA A 44 10.43 -5.91 -4.64
N VAL A 45 10.12 -6.34 -3.41
CA VAL A 45 11.12 -6.80 -2.43
C VAL A 45 10.64 -8.10 -1.79
N GLN A 46 11.58 -8.97 -1.44
CA GLN A 46 11.31 -10.29 -0.87
C GLN A 46 12.36 -10.64 0.18
N GLY A 47 11.94 -11.39 1.21
CA GLY A 47 12.78 -11.88 2.29
C GLY A 47 13.07 -10.86 3.40
N GLY A 48 13.19 -11.38 4.63
CA GLY A 48 13.28 -10.59 5.86
C GLY A 48 11.91 -10.33 6.50
N SER A 49 11.91 -9.55 7.58
CA SER A 49 10.69 -9.11 8.26
C SER A 49 9.93 -8.04 7.45
N ALA A 50 8.65 -7.79 7.80
CA ALA A 50 7.86 -6.77 7.11
C ALA A 50 8.47 -5.34 7.23
N PRO A 51 9.03 -4.91 8.39
CA PRO A 51 9.80 -3.66 8.49
C PRO A 51 11.07 -3.63 7.63
N GLU A 52 11.80 -4.75 7.50
CA GLU A 52 12.99 -4.83 6.64
C GLU A 52 12.65 -4.70 5.16
N MET A 53 11.60 -5.40 4.72
CA MET A 53 11.09 -5.26 3.35
C MET A 53 10.60 -3.85 3.08
N PHE A 54 9.85 -3.23 4.00
CA PHE A 54 9.42 -1.84 3.84
C PHE A 54 10.60 -0.87 3.71
N ARG A 55 11.61 -0.96 4.59
CA ARG A 55 12.83 -0.13 4.53
C ARG A 55 13.54 -0.24 3.18
N LYS A 56 13.70 -1.46 2.65
CA LYS A 56 14.27 -1.67 1.30
C LYS A 56 13.38 -1.08 0.20
N GLY A 57 12.09 -1.43 0.19
CA GLY A 57 11.15 -1.01 -0.85
C GLY A 57 10.95 0.50 -0.91
N ILE A 58 10.82 1.18 0.24
CA ILE A 58 10.68 2.64 0.28
C ILE A 58 11.97 3.33 -0.14
N GLN A 59 13.15 2.76 0.14
CA GLN A 59 14.44 3.30 -0.27
C GLN A 59 14.62 3.28 -1.79
N GLU A 60 14.25 2.20 -2.47
CA GLU A 60 14.19 2.14 -3.94
C GLU A 60 13.21 3.18 -4.53
N LEU A 61 12.14 3.49 -3.78
CA LEU A 61 11.19 4.57 -4.06
C LEU A 61 11.67 5.94 -3.53
N GLY A 62 12.98 6.14 -3.34
CA GLY A 62 13.59 7.44 -2.97
C GLY A 62 13.44 7.84 -1.50
N GLY A 63 13.11 6.88 -0.62
CA GLY A 63 12.91 7.06 0.81
C GLY A 63 11.57 7.71 1.18
N ILE A 64 11.16 7.58 2.45
CA ILE A 64 9.91 8.14 2.96
C ILE A 64 9.77 9.65 2.73
N LYS A 65 10.90 10.39 2.77
CA LYS A 65 10.98 11.84 2.52
C LYS A 65 10.65 12.24 1.07
N ALA A 66 10.57 11.29 0.14
CA ALA A 66 10.01 11.55 -1.19
C ALA A 66 8.50 11.84 -1.11
N PHE A 67 7.79 11.19 -0.19
CA PHE A 67 6.32 11.22 -0.07
C PHE A 67 5.82 12.10 1.08
N VAL A 68 6.49 12.05 2.25
CA VAL A 68 6.15 12.85 3.44
C VAL A 68 7.12 14.02 3.57
N LYS A 69 6.59 15.22 3.81
CA LYS A 69 7.35 16.47 4.02
C LYS A 69 7.13 16.99 5.44
N LYS A 70 8.08 17.81 5.91
CA LYS A 70 8.03 18.44 7.23
C LYS A 70 6.74 19.25 7.40
N GLY A 71 6.03 19.03 8.50
CA GLY A 71 4.79 19.74 8.86
C GLY A 71 3.50 19.11 8.34
N GLN A 72 3.57 18.17 7.39
CA GLN A 72 2.38 17.50 6.85
C GLN A 72 1.69 16.61 7.88
N SER A 73 0.38 16.48 7.72
CA SER A 73 -0.43 15.40 8.30
C SER A 73 -0.41 14.18 7.40
N VAL A 74 -0.29 12.99 7.99
CA VAL A 74 -0.29 11.72 7.28
C VAL A 74 -1.42 10.85 7.81
N VAL A 75 -2.15 10.19 6.93
CA VAL A 75 -3.11 9.16 7.29
C VAL A 75 -2.71 7.82 6.68
N VAL A 76 -2.56 6.81 7.53
CA VAL A 76 -2.19 5.44 7.16
C VAL A 76 -3.44 4.57 7.27
N LYS A 77 -3.81 3.89 6.18
CA LYS A 77 -4.90 2.92 6.17
C LYS A 77 -4.35 1.51 6.00
N PRO A 78 -4.06 0.78 7.10
CA PRO A 78 -3.86 -0.66 7.07
C PRO A 78 -5.14 -1.40 6.67
N ASN A 79 -5.12 -2.73 6.64
CA ASN A 79 -6.34 -3.53 6.77
C ASN A 79 -6.46 -4.07 8.19
N ILE A 80 -7.52 -3.68 8.89
CA ILE A 80 -7.92 -4.12 10.23
C ILE A 80 -9.37 -4.65 10.19
N GLY A 81 -9.74 -5.31 9.09
CA GLY A 81 -11.13 -5.69 8.84
C GLY A 81 -11.69 -6.71 9.83
N TRP A 82 -10.83 -7.51 10.46
CA TRP A 82 -11.22 -8.74 11.14
C TRP A 82 -10.75 -8.78 12.59
N ASP A 83 -11.54 -9.38 13.47
CA ASP A 83 -11.13 -9.74 14.83
C ASP A 83 -10.22 -10.97 14.79
N ALA A 84 -8.94 -10.73 14.52
CA ALA A 84 -7.95 -11.77 14.26
C ALA A 84 -6.55 -11.33 14.69
N PRO A 85 -5.80 -12.21 15.39
CA PRO A 85 -4.45 -11.92 15.83
C PRO A 85 -3.44 -12.00 14.66
N PRO A 86 -2.23 -11.40 14.81
CA PRO A 86 -1.27 -11.23 13.72
C PRO A 86 -0.90 -12.53 12.99
N GLU A 87 -0.85 -13.65 13.71
CA GLU A 87 -0.42 -14.97 13.22
C GLU A 87 -1.37 -15.53 12.15
N ARG A 88 -2.62 -15.04 12.09
CA ARG A 88 -3.58 -15.44 11.05
C ARG A 88 -3.35 -14.74 9.70
N GLY A 89 -2.51 -13.70 9.64
CA GLY A 89 -2.30 -12.90 8.41
C GLY A 89 -3.58 -12.23 7.86
N ALA A 90 -4.64 -12.17 8.66
CA ALA A 90 -5.94 -11.63 8.24
C ALA A 90 -5.93 -10.10 8.17
N ASN A 91 -5.03 -9.44 8.90
CA ASN A 91 -4.87 -7.99 8.95
C ASN A 91 -3.44 -7.61 8.49
N THR A 92 -3.20 -6.32 8.25
CA THR A 92 -1.85 -5.84 7.96
C THR A 92 -0.93 -6.12 9.16
N ASN A 93 0.31 -6.57 8.90
CA ASN A 93 1.26 -6.86 9.97
C ASN A 93 1.49 -5.60 10.86
N PRO A 94 1.41 -5.71 12.21
CA PRO A 94 1.48 -4.55 13.09
C PRO A 94 2.86 -3.89 13.12
N GLU A 95 3.95 -4.63 12.97
CA GLU A 95 5.32 -4.07 12.92
C GLU A 95 5.53 -3.22 11.66
N LEU A 96 4.93 -3.62 10.52
CA LEU A 96 4.92 -2.82 9.30
C LEU A 96 4.19 -1.47 9.53
N VAL A 97 3.06 -1.48 10.24
CA VAL A 97 2.36 -0.22 10.59
C VAL A 97 3.21 0.63 11.52
N GLU A 98 3.87 0.03 12.52
CA GLU A 98 4.78 0.73 13.43
C GLU A 98 5.92 1.43 12.68
N GLU A 99 6.56 0.72 11.75
CA GLU A 99 7.67 1.21 10.93
C GLU A 99 7.24 2.38 10.01
N ILE A 100 6.07 2.26 9.37
CA ILE A 100 5.51 3.33 8.53
C ILE A 100 5.25 4.60 9.36
N VAL A 101 4.68 4.45 10.56
CA VAL A 101 4.38 5.59 11.45
C VAL A 101 5.67 6.24 11.95
N LYS A 102 6.68 5.46 12.36
CA LYS A 102 8.01 5.96 12.74
C LYS A 102 8.65 6.76 11.61
N GLN A 103 8.76 6.18 10.42
CA GLN A 103 9.39 6.84 9.28
C GLN A 103 8.64 8.10 8.82
N ALA A 104 7.30 8.15 8.94
CA ALA A 104 6.53 9.36 8.68
C ALA A 104 6.89 10.50 9.66
N TYR A 105 7.06 10.20 10.95
CA TYR A 105 7.55 11.18 11.93
C TYR A 105 9.03 11.58 11.69
N GLU A 106 9.90 10.65 11.30
CA GLU A 106 11.30 10.94 10.92
C GLU A 106 11.42 11.79 9.64
N ALA A 107 10.43 11.73 8.75
CA ALA A 107 10.28 12.64 7.63
C ALA A 107 9.81 14.06 8.05
N GLY A 108 9.39 14.21 9.31
CA GLY A 108 8.93 15.46 9.91
C GLY A 108 7.41 15.66 9.88
N ALA A 109 6.61 14.61 9.72
CA ALA A 109 5.15 14.71 9.84
C ALA A 109 4.75 15.35 11.18
N ARG A 110 3.76 16.24 11.15
CA ARG A 110 3.21 16.91 12.35
C ARG A 110 2.31 15.97 13.15
N ARG A 111 1.56 15.10 12.46
CA ARG A 111 0.68 14.07 13.02
C ARG A 111 0.59 12.90 12.05
N VAL A 112 0.56 11.68 12.57
CA VAL A 112 0.30 10.47 11.80
C VAL A 112 -0.94 9.78 12.38
N TYR A 113 -2.03 9.79 11.63
CA TYR A 113 -3.28 9.11 11.97
C TYR A 113 -3.30 7.71 11.37
N VAL A 114 -3.91 6.75 12.07
CA VAL A 114 -4.11 5.38 11.58
C VAL A 114 -5.55 4.95 11.85
N PHE A 115 -6.24 4.42 10.84
CA PHE A 115 -7.60 3.88 11.02
C PHE A 115 -7.94 2.80 9.98
N ASP A 116 -8.98 2.01 10.27
CA ASP A 116 -9.72 1.25 9.27
C ASP A 116 -11.20 1.13 9.66
N HIS A 117 -12.13 1.25 8.72
CA HIS A 117 -13.52 0.86 8.95
C HIS A 117 -13.63 -0.67 8.84
N THR A 118 -14.04 -1.31 9.94
CA THR A 118 -13.88 -2.76 10.16
C THR A 118 -15.13 -3.56 9.75
N CYS A 119 -14.96 -4.86 9.48
CA CYS A 119 -16.09 -5.77 9.26
C CYS A 119 -16.64 -6.28 10.61
N ASP A 120 -15.75 -6.75 11.50
CA ASP A 120 -16.10 -7.18 12.85
C ASP A 120 -16.11 -5.98 13.83
N HIS A 121 -16.39 -6.23 15.12
CA HIS A 121 -16.47 -5.19 16.15
C HIS A 121 -15.13 -4.43 16.30
N TRP A 122 -15.15 -3.14 15.95
CA TRP A 122 -13.95 -2.32 15.72
C TRP A 122 -12.90 -2.32 16.85
N ARG A 123 -13.32 -2.31 18.12
CA ARG A 123 -12.38 -2.33 19.26
C ARG A 123 -11.55 -3.61 19.25
N SER A 124 -12.23 -4.76 19.10
CA SER A 124 -11.60 -6.07 19.07
C SER A 124 -10.65 -6.19 17.87
N CYS A 125 -11.06 -5.73 16.69
CA CYS A 125 -10.20 -5.66 15.51
C CYS A 125 -8.92 -4.83 15.78
N TYR A 126 -9.06 -3.64 16.36
CA TYR A 126 -7.96 -2.71 16.61
C TYR A 126 -6.98 -3.26 17.67
N GLU A 127 -7.50 -3.86 18.74
CA GLU A 127 -6.74 -4.43 19.85
C GLU A 127 -6.09 -5.76 19.46
N ASN A 128 -6.88 -6.76 19.03
CA ASN A 128 -6.40 -8.12 18.78
C ASN A 128 -5.48 -8.22 17.57
N SER A 129 -5.60 -7.33 16.57
CA SER A 129 -4.62 -7.25 15.47
C SER A 129 -3.24 -6.76 15.91
N GLY A 130 -3.09 -6.27 17.14
CA GLY A 130 -1.87 -5.64 17.65
C GLY A 130 -1.57 -4.27 17.04
N ILE A 131 -2.37 -3.79 16.09
CA ILE A 131 -2.10 -2.54 15.36
C ILE A 131 -2.32 -1.32 16.26
N GLN A 132 -3.34 -1.30 17.11
CA GLN A 132 -3.55 -0.19 18.06
C GLN A 132 -2.33 0.03 18.96
N GLU A 133 -1.75 -1.06 19.46
CA GLU A 133 -0.57 -1.01 20.32
C GLU A 133 0.70 -0.62 19.54
N ALA A 134 0.89 -1.16 18.33
CA ALA A 134 1.97 -0.76 17.43
C ALA A 134 1.94 0.75 17.09
N VAL A 135 0.75 1.27 16.75
CA VAL A 135 0.53 2.70 16.51
C VAL A 135 0.87 3.54 17.75
N ARG A 136 0.46 3.08 18.94
CA ARG A 136 0.78 3.73 20.22
C ARG A 136 2.29 3.78 20.48
N ARG A 137 3.03 2.67 20.27
CA ARG A 137 4.50 2.61 20.40
C ARG A 137 5.20 3.58 19.45
N ALA A 138 4.72 3.70 18.22
CA ALA A 138 5.23 4.67 17.24
C ALA A 138 4.74 6.12 17.45
N LYS A 139 3.99 6.41 18.53
CA LYS A 139 3.39 7.73 18.83
C LYS A 139 2.41 8.21 17.75
N GLY A 140 1.86 7.30 16.95
CA GLY A 140 0.75 7.58 16.04
C GLY A 140 -0.57 7.74 16.78
N ILE A 141 -1.58 8.24 16.08
CA ILE A 141 -2.92 8.47 16.60
C ILE A 141 -3.85 7.42 15.97
N MET A 142 -4.24 6.41 16.76
CA MET A 142 -5.25 5.43 16.34
C MET A 142 -6.63 6.10 16.40
N VAL A 143 -7.34 6.17 15.27
CA VAL A 143 -8.62 6.88 15.16
C VAL A 143 -9.79 5.90 15.01
N PRO A 144 -10.84 6.01 15.83
CA PRO A 144 -12.05 5.21 15.68
C PRO A 144 -12.84 5.61 14.41
N ALA A 145 -13.01 4.67 13.49
CA ALA A 145 -13.72 4.87 12.23
C ALA A 145 -15.14 4.23 12.21
N HIS A 146 -15.81 4.19 13.37
CA HIS A 146 -17.11 3.50 13.54
C HIS A 146 -18.30 4.47 13.68
N GLU A 147 -18.11 5.77 13.46
CA GLU A 147 -19.14 6.79 13.63
C GLU A 147 -19.38 7.55 12.32
N ARG A 148 -20.60 7.45 11.75
CA ARG A 148 -20.95 8.07 10.46
C ARG A 148 -20.67 9.57 10.38
N ARG A 149 -20.72 10.30 11.51
CA ARG A 149 -20.45 11.76 11.55
C ARG A 149 -19.04 12.14 11.09
N ASN A 150 -18.08 11.22 11.18
CA ASN A 150 -16.70 11.38 10.75
C ASN A 150 -16.54 11.19 9.23
N TYR A 151 -17.63 10.90 8.50
CA TYR A 151 -17.64 10.69 7.06
C TYR A 151 -18.36 11.85 6.36
N LYS A 152 -17.80 12.33 5.25
CA LYS A 152 -18.40 13.38 4.42
C LYS A 152 -18.86 12.79 3.11
N LYS A 153 -20.04 13.20 2.65
CA LYS A 153 -20.53 12.82 1.32
C LYS A 153 -19.68 13.52 0.26
N VAL A 154 -19.11 12.73 -0.65
CA VAL A 154 -18.38 13.17 -1.83
C VAL A 154 -19.07 12.65 -3.09
N ASP A 155 -19.06 13.46 -4.15
CA ASP A 155 -19.48 13.01 -5.47
C ASP A 155 -18.39 12.15 -6.11
N VAL A 156 -18.80 11.24 -7.01
CA VAL A 156 -17.91 10.36 -7.78
C VAL A 156 -18.12 10.66 -9.28
N PRO A 157 -17.48 11.72 -9.83
CA PRO A 157 -17.58 12.06 -11.24
C PRO A 157 -17.21 10.88 -12.14
N GLY A 158 -18.04 10.60 -13.15
CA GLY A 158 -17.85 9.44 -14.03
C GLY A 158 -18.17 8.07 -13.40
N GLY A 159 -18.57 8.02 -12.13
CA GLY A 159 -19.04 6.80 -11.47
C GLY A 159 -20.22 6.17 -12.20
N LYS A 160 -20.17 4.86 -12.45
CA LYS A 160 -21.24 4.13 -13.16
C LYS A 160 -22.40 3.77 -12.23
N SER A 161 -22.16 2.88 -11.26
CA SER A 161 -23.18 2.42 -10.31
C SER A 161 -23.21 3.26 -9.03
N ILE A 162 -22.04 3.59 -8.48
CA ILE A 162 -21.89 4.49 -7.33
C ILE A 162 -21.68 5.90 -7.87
N LYS A 163 -22.59 6.83 -7.54
CA LYS A 163 -22.50 8.25 -7.93
C LYS A 163 -21.96 9.15 -6.82
N THR A 164 -22.11 8.73 -5.57
CA THR A 164 -21.66 9.45 -4.37
C THR A 164 -21.19 8.42 -3.34
N ALA A 165 -20.19 8.76 -2.53
CA ALA A 165 -19.74 7.94 -1.41
C ALA A 165 -19.66 8.79 -0.14
N GLU A 166 -19.77 8.17 1.03
CA GLU A 166 -19.43 8.82 2.31
C GLU A 166 -18.02 8.39 2.68
N VAL A 167 -17.06 9.33 2.64
CA VAL A 167 -15.62 9.06 2.85
C VAL A 167 -15.17 9.66 4.19
N HIS A 168 -14.37 8.93 4.95
CA HIS A 168 -13.85 9.39 6.24
C HIS A 168 -13.03 10.67 6.09
N GLU A 169 -13.31 11.69 6.91
CA GLU A 169 -12.81 13.06 6.78
C GLU A 169 -11.27 13.13 6.75
N LEU A 170 -10.59 12.34 7.58
CA LEU A 170 -9.12 12.21 7.56
C LEU A 170 -8.51 11.85 6.19
N ILE A 171 -9.22 11.19 5.27
CA ILE A 171 -8.72 10.95 3.91
C ILE A 171 -8.82 12.19 3.03
N LEU A 172 -9.81 13.04 3.28
CA LEU A 172 -10.04 14.30 2.57
C LEU A 172 -9.13 15.42 3.09
N ASP A 173 -8.87 15.41 4.40
CA ASP A 173 -8.21 16.51 5.13
C ASP A 173 -6.70 16.32 5.35
N SER A 174 -6.16 15.10 5.16
CA SER A 174 -4.72 14.83 5.36
C SER A 174 -3.88 15.14 4.13
N ASP A 175 -2.70 15.72 4.34
CA ASP A 175 -1.78 16.09 3.26
C ASP A 175 -1.18 14.86 2.53
N VAL A 176 -1.08 13.70 3.20
CA VAL A 176 -0.53 12.46 2.66
C VAL A 176 -1.37 11.26 3.06
N PHE A 177 -1.75 10.44 2.09
CA PHE A 177 -2.44 9.17 2.29
C PHE A 177 -1.52 7.97 1.97
N ILE A 178 -1.40 7.03 2.91
CA ILE A 178 -0.63 5.79 2.75
C ILE A 178 -1.58 4.59 2.89
N ASN A 179 -1.82 3.88 1.78
CA ASN A 179 -2.66 2.69 1.75
C ASN A 179 -1.81 1.41 1.92
N VAL A 180 -2.07 0.62 2.96
CA VAL A 180 -1.26 -0.55 3.35
C VAL A 180 -2.11 -1.84 3.33
N PRO A 181 -2.42 -2.40 2.14
CA PRO A 181 -3.23 -3.61 2.01
C PRO A 181 -2.46 -4.86 2.48
N VAL A 182 -3.21 -5.92 2.82
CA VAL A 182 -2.68 -7.28 2.95
C VAL A 182 -3.12 -8.13 1.76
N LEU A 183 -2.18 -8.86 1.16
CA LEU A 183 -2.46 -9.79 0.06
C LEU A 183 -3.01 -11.09 0.64
N LYS A 184 -4.30 -11.36 0.42
CA LYS A 184 -5.00 -12.57 0.87
C LYS A 184 -6.12 -12.95 -0.07
N THR A 185 -6.51 -14.21 -0.04
CA THR A 185 -7.76 -14.68 -0.67
C THR A 185 -8.97 -14.06 0.04
N HIS A 186 -10.08 -13.90 -0.69
CA HIS A 186 -11.32 -13.31 -0.15
C HIS A 186 -12.54 -13.96 -0.79
N GLY A 187 -13.51 -14.43 0.00
CA GLY A 187 -14.65 -15.21 -0.53
C GLY A 187 -15.43 -14.48 -1.64
N SER A 188 -15.76 -13.21 -1.46
CA SER A 188 -16.56 -12.44 -2.43
C SER A 188 -15.78 -11.75 -3.55
N THR A 189 -14.48 -11.48 -3.39
CA THR A 189 -13.68 -10.70 -4.37
C THR A 189 -12.48 -11.46 -4.91
N ARG A 190 -12.34 -12.74 -4.55
CA ARG A 190 -11.22 -13.67 -4.81
C ARG A 190 -9.88 -13.25 -4.20
N LEU A 191 -9.50 -11.98 -4.29
CA LEU A 191 -8.23 -11.42 -3.80
C LEU A 191 -8.45 -10.07 -3.11
N THR A 192 -7.65 -9.77 -2.09
CA THR A 192 -7.51 -8.44 -1.47
C THR A 192 -6.19 -7.81 -1.93
N ILE A 193 -6.25 -6.59 -2.47
CA ILE A 193 -5.11 -5.75 -2.88
C ILE A 193 -5.45 -4.26 -2.64
N GLY A 194 -4.60 -3.33 -3.11
CA GLY A 194 -4.73 -1.88 -2.88
C GLY A 194 -6.13 -1.29 -3.04
N MET A 195 -6.83 -1.58 -4.15
CA MET A 195 -8.20 -1.08 -4.39
C MET A 195 -9.29 -1.76 -3.54
N LYS A 196 -9.02 -2.94 -2.95
CA LYS A 196 -9.96 -3.71 -2.10
C LYS A 196 -9.73 -3.52 -0.59
N ASN A 197 -8.61 -2.88 -0.23
CA ASN A 197 -8.65 -1.78 0.74
C ASN A 197 -9.57 -0.66 0.18
N LEU A 198 -9.51 0.58 0.67
CA LEU A 198 -10.43 1.69 0.33
C LEU A 198 -11.92 1.48 0.69
N MET A 199 -12.45 0.26 0.67
CA MET A 199 -13.72 -0.10 1.32
C MET A 199 -13.71 0.31 2.80
N GLY A 200 -12.56 0.16 3.45
CA GLY A 200 -12.33 0.60 4.82
C GLY A 200 -12.13 2.10 5.03
N ILE A 201 -12.33 2.94 4.01
CA ILE A 201 -12.39 4.41 4.16
C ILE A 201 -13.79 4.98 3.86
N ILE A 202 -14.74 4.13 3.45
CA ILE A 202 -16.12 4.54 3.19
C ILE A 202 -17.07 4.06 4.28
N TRP A 203 -18.15 4.82 4.49
CA TRP A 203 -19.31 4.33 5.20
C TRP A 203 -20.10 3.41 4.26
N SER A 204 -20.50 2.22 4.76
CA SER A 204 -21.13 1.15 3.99
C SER A 204 -22.16 0.41 4.82
#